data_AF-A0A660A7G3-F1
#
_entry.id   AF-A0A660A7G3-F1
#
_cell.length_a   1.000
_cell.length_b   1.000
_cell.length_c   1.000
_cell.angle_alpha   90.00
_cell.angle_beta   90.00
_cell.angle_gamma   90.00
#
_symmetry.space_group_name_H-M   'P 1'
#
loop_
_entity.id
_entity.type
_entity.pdbx_description
1 polymer ?
#
loop_
_entity_poly.entity_id
_entity_poly.type
_entity_poly.pdbx_seq_one_letter_code
_entity_poly.pdbx_strand_id
1 'polypeptide(L)'
;FIHAPASANTLAHFSYGFADNIVTSVALALPVTTPKLIAPAMNTKMYQNPITQDNIKRLSQLGFTEIPPKTSLLACGDTGPGALADLDVILEAIETTLKS
;
A
#
# COMPACT_ATOMS: atom_id res chain seq x y z
N PHE A 1 -3.08 -10.69 4.89
CA PHE A 1 -3.39 -10.20 3.53
C PHE A 1 -2.31 -9.22 3.11
N ILE A 2 -1.82 -9.32 1.87
CA ILE A 2 -0.90 -8.34 1.31
C ILE A 2 -1.37 -7.94 -0.08
N HIS A 3 -1.29 -6.64 -0.39
CA HIS A 3 -1.44 -6.14 -1.75
C HIS A 3 -0.15 -5.42 -2.18
N ALA A 4 0.58 -6.03 -3.12
CA ALA A 4 1.85 -5.56 -3.63
C ALA A 4 1.95 -5.86 -5.15
N PRO A 5 2.07 -4.86 -6.03
CA PRO A 5 1.99 -3.43 -5.76
C PRO A 5 0.56 -2.95 -5.46
N ALA A 6 0.43 -2.00 -4.54
CA ALA A 6 -0.81 -1.25 -4.31
C ALA A 6 -0.81 0.06 -5.11
N SER A 7 -1.69 0.15 -6.11
CA SER A 7 -1.86 1.38 -6.91
C SER A 7 -2.59 2.46 -6.11
N ALA A 8 -2.46 3.74 -6.50
CA ALA A 8 -3.24 4.84 -5.90
C ALA A 8 -4.75 4.57 -5.93
N ASN A 9 -5.24 3.97 -7.02
CA ASN A 9 -6.64 3.59 -7.18
C ASN A 9 -7.07 2.53 -6.16
N THR A 10 -6.26 1.49 -5.96
CA THR A 10 -6.59 0.46 -4.96
C THR A 10 -6.55 1.04 -3.54
N LEU A 11 -5.59 1.92 -3.23
CA LEU A 11 -5.53 2.60 -1.94
C LEU A 11 -6.79 3.43 -1.67
N ALA A 12 -7.29 4.17 -2.67
CA ALA A 12 -8.55 4.89 -2.57
C ALA A 12 -9.72 3.93 -2.32
N HIS A 13 -9.81 2.83 -3.09
CA HIS A 13 -10.89 1.86 -2.91
C HIS A 13 -10.90 1.22 -1.52
N PHE A 14 -9.73 0.80 -1.01
CA PHE A 14 -9.61 0.30 0.36
C PHE A 14 -10.02 1.35 1.40
N SER A 15 -9.59 2.61 1.20
CA SER A 15 -9.82 3.71 2.16
C SER A 15 -11.31 4.01 2.36
N TYR A 16 -12.11 3.86 1.31
CA TYR A 16 -13.54 4.17 1.32
C TYR A 16 -14.45 2.93 1.30
N GLY A 17 -13.88 1.73 1.42
CA GLY A 17 -14.65 0.50 1.55
C GLY A 17 -15.39 0.07 0.27
N PHE A 18 -14.86 0.44 -0.90
CA PHE A 18 -15.38 -0.07 -2.17
C PHE A 18 -15.03 -1.56 -2.32
N ALA A 19 -15.95 -2.34 -2.89
CA ALA A 19 -15.85 -3.79 -3.08
C ALA A 19 -16.30 -4.18 -4.50
N ASP A 20 -15.70 -3.53 -5.49
CA ASP A 20 -16.06 -3.58 -6.90
C ASP A 20 -15.24 -4.59 -7.73
N ASN A 21 -14.25 -5.24 -7.11
CA ASN A 21 -13.46 -6.32 -7.70
C ASN A 21 -13.03 -7.33 -6.63
N ILE A 22 -12.49 -8.47 -7.04
CA ILE A 22 -12.15 -9.55 -6.09
C ILE A 22 -11.12 -9.13 -5.04
N VAL A 23 -10.16 -8.27 -5.37
CA VAL A 23 -9.12 -7.81 -4.43
C VAL A 23 -9.73 -6.90 -3.37
N THR A 24 -10.55 -5.93 -3.79
CA THR A 24 -11.22 -4.98 -2.88
C THR A 24 -12.28 -5.66 -2.03
N SER A 25 -13.05 -6.58 -2.60
CA SER A 25 -14.02 -7.42 -1.87
C SER A 25 -13.36 -8.32 -0.83
N VAL A 26 -12.24 -8.99 -1.17
CA VAL A 26 -11.51 -9.84 -0.20
C VAL A 26 -10.93 -8.99 0.94
N ALA A 27 -10.29 -7.86 0.62
CA ALA A 27 -9.73 -6.98 1.65
C ALA A 27 -10.78 -6.51 2.66
N LEU A 28 -12.00 -6.21 2.19
CA LEU A 28 -13.12 -5.78 3.02
C LEU A 28 -13.75 -6.93 3.83
N ALA A 29 -13.84 -8.13 3.25
CA ALA A 29 -14.50 -9.28 3.88
C ALA A 29 -13.65 -9.98 4.95
N LEU A 30 -12.33 -9.81 4.92
CA LEU A 30 -11.44 -10.44 5.90
C LEU A 30 -11.70 -9.93 7.32
N PRO A 31 -11.62 -10.80 8.35
CA PRO A 31 -11.74 -10.39 9.74
C PRO A 31 -10.83 -9.21 10.09
N VAL A 32 -11.27 -8.36 11.00
CA VAL A 32 -10.48 -7.22 11.50
C VAL A 32 -9.15 -7.69 12.11
N THR A 33 -9.14 -8.90 12.71
CA THR A 33 -7.95 -9.55 13.27
C THR A 33 -6.94 -10.03 12.24
N THR A 34 -7.32 -10.12 10.95
CA THR A 34 -6.38 -10.51 9.90
C THR A 34 -5.46 -9.33 9.57
N PRO A 35 -4.13 -9.47 9.73
CA PRO A 35 -3.20 -8.41 9.38
C PRO A 35 -3.28 -8.04 7.89
N LYS A 36 -3.22 -6.74 7.59
CA LYS A 36 -3.35 -6.20 6.23
C LYS A 36 -2.12 -5.33 5.91
N LEU A 37 -1.34 -5.74 4.93
CA LEU A 37 -0.17 -5.04 4.43
C LEU A 37 -0.48 -4.43 3.05
N ILE A 38 0.02 -3.22 2.80
CA ILE A 38 -0.01 -2.58 1.48
C ILE A 38 1.41 -2.17 1.10
N ALA A 39 1.84 -2.48 -0.11
CA ALA A 39 3.13 -2.00 -0.65
C ALA A 39 2.86 -1.06 -1.84
N PRO A 40 2.74 0.26 -1.61
CA PRO A 40 2.41 1.20 -2.67
C PRO A 40 3.44 1.19 -3.80
N ALA A 41 2.96 1.31 -5.04
CA ALA A 41 3.83 1.59 -6.18
C ALA A 41 3.12 2.46 -7.21
N MET A 42 3.70 3.61 -7.51
CA MET A 42 3.18 4.63 -8.43
C MET A 42 4.23 5.71 -8.69
N ASN A 43 4.00 6.58 -9.67
CA ASN A 43 4.87 7.75 -9.86
C ASN A 43 4.96 8.61 -8.58
N THR A 44 6.11 9.23 -8.33
CA THR A 44 6.33 10.08 -7.15
C THR A 44 5.28 11.16 -6.96
N LYS A 45 4.82 11.81 -8.04
CA LYS A 45 3.75 12.82 -7.95
C LYS A 45 2.42 12.23 -7.50
N MET A 46 2.13 10.98 -7.86
CA MET A 46 0.95 10.28 -7.37
C MET A 46 1.10 9.87 -5.91
N TYR A 47 2.27 9.37 -5.51
CA TYR A 47 2.52 8.96 -4.13
C TYR A 47 2.46 10.16 -3.18
N GLN A 48 3.14 11.26 -3.51
CA GLN A 48 3.16 12.49 -2.72
C GLN A 48 1.88 13.33 -2.84
N ASN A 49 0.92 12.94 -3.69
CA ASN A 49 -0.34 13.66 -3.79
C ASN A 49 -1.06 13.65 -2.43
N PRO A 50 -1.58 14.80 -1.94
CA PRO A 50 -2.28 14.86 -0.66
C PRO A 50 -3.43 13.84 -0.53
N ILE A 51 -4.14 13.55 -1.62
CA ILE A 51 -5.24 12.57 -1.62
C ILE A 51 -4.70 11.16 -1.35
N THR A 52 -3.57 10.78 -1.98
CA THR A 52 -2.94 9.49 -1.75
C THR A 52 -2.40 9.37 -0.32
N GLN A 53 -1.76 10.43 0.18
CA GLN A 53 -1.24 10.47 1.55
C GLN A 53 -2.37 10.39 2.60
N ASP A 54 -3.50 11.07 2.36
CA ASP A 54 -4.68 10.97 3.22
C ASP A 54 -5.30 9.57 3.19
N ASN A 55 -5.35 8.91 2.03
CA ASN A 55 -5.78 7.52 1.91
C ASN A 55 -4.86 6.57 2.69
N ILE A 56 -3.53 6.71 2.56
CA ILE A 56 -2.55 5.90 3.30
C ILE A 56 -2.72 6.12 4.81
N LYS A 57 -2.85 7.38 5.25
CA LYS A 57 -3.08 7.73 6.66
C LYS A 57 -4.38 7.12 7.20
N ARG A 58 -5.47 7.19 6.43
CA ARG A 58 -6.75 6.59 6.80
C ARG A 58 -6.64 5.07 6.91
N LEU A 59 -5.96 4.42 5.97
CA LEU A 59 -5.72 2.97 6.02
C LEU A 59 -4.90 2.57 7.25
N SER A 60 -3.88 3.35 7.61
CA SER A 60 -3.12 3.16 8.84
C SER A 60 -4.01 3.21 10.09
N GLN A 61 -4.92 4.19 10.17
CA GLN A 61 -5.89 4.29 11.27
C GLN A 61 -6.89 3.11 11.30
N LEU A 62 -7.13 2.45 10.16
CA LEU A 62 -7.98 1.26 10.03
C LEU A 62 -7.21 -0.05 10.23
N GLY A 63 -5.93 -0.01 10.61
CA GLY A 63 -5.12 -1.18 10.92
C GLY A 63 -4.39 -1.80 9.73
N PHE A 64 -4.29 -1.09 8.61
CA PHE A 64 -3.38 -1.48 7.53
C PHE A 64 -1.96 -1.00 7.86
N THR A 65 -0.97 -1.81 7.51
CA THR A 65 0.45 -1.46 7.63
C THR A 65 1.04 -1.19 6.25
N GLU A 66 1.63 -0.01 6.09
CA GLU A 66 2.33 0.36 4.86
C GLU A 66 3.74 -0.22 4.83
N ILE A 67 4.10 -0.84 3.71
CA ILE A 67 5.48 -1.13 3.31
C ILE A 67 5.87 -0.01 2.34
N PRO A 68 6.65 0.99 2.77
CA PRO A 68 6.84 2.22 2.01
C PRO A 68 7.58 1.95 0.69
N PRO A 69 7.25 2.68 -0.38
CA PRO A 69 7.95 2.55 -1.65
C PRO A 69 9.42 2.97 -1.51
N LYS A 70 10.30 2.35 -2.30
CA LYS A 70 11.69 2.82 -2.39
C LYS A 70 11.77 4.11 -3.18
N THR A 71 12.84 4.86 -2.89
CA THR A 71 13.22 6.03 -3.67
C THR A 71 14.07 5.58 -4.85
N SER A 72 13.69 5.95 -6.07
CA SER A 72 14.46 5.63 -7.29
C SER A 72 14.59 6.84 -8.20
N LEU A 73 15.61 6.81 -9.07
CA LEU A 73 15.73 7.79 -10.16
C LEU A 73 14.55 7.60 -11.13
N LEU A 74 13.81 8.66 -11.38
CA LEU A 74 12.69 8.65 -12.34
C LEU A 74 13.20 8.89 -13.76
N ALA A 75 12.39 8.51 -14.75
CA ALA A 75 12.68 8.75 -16.17
C ALA A 75 12.85 10.25 -16.51
N CYS A 76 12.36 11.16 -15.66
CA CYS A 76 12.49 12.61 -15.80
C CYS A 76 13.77 13.20 -15.17
N GLY A 77 14.62 12.38 -14.53
CA GLY A 77 15.83 12.82 -13.84
C GLY A 77 15.64 13.23 -12.37
N ASP A 78 14.39 13.30 -11.91
CA ASP A 78 14.05 13.55 -10.50
C ASP A 78 14.18 12.27 -9.66
N THR A 79 14.65 12.41 -8.41
CA THR A 79 14.70 11.31 -7.43
C THR A 79 13.54 11.45 -6.47
N GLY A 80 12.75 10.40 -6.28
CA GLY A 80 11.63 10.45 -5.35
C GLY A 80 11.05 9.08 -4.99
N PRO A 81 10.26 9.00 -3.91
CA PRO A 81 9.58 7.78 -3.50
C PRO A 81 8.51 7.39 -4.52
N GLY A 82 8.24 6.11 -4.68
CA GLY A 82 7.10 5.63 -5.47
C GLY A 82 7.34 4.31 -6.19
N ALA A 83 8.60 3.92 -6.38
CA ALA A 83 8.91 2.57 -6.86
C ALA A 83 8.55 1.55 -5.78
N LEU A 84 8.04 0.38 -6.19
CA LEU A 84 7.74 -0.70 -5.25
C LEU A 84 8.98 -1.00 -4.39
N ALA A 85 8.76 -1.23 -3.10
CA ALA A 85 9.79 -1.72 -2.19
C ALA A 85 10.51 -2.94 -2.77
N ASP A 86 11.77 -3.14 -2.40
CA ASP A 86 12.51 -4.33 -2.82
C ASP A 86 11.88 -5.59 -2.20
N LEU A 87 12.06 -6.73 -2.89
CA LEU A 87 11.38 -7.98 -2.54
C LEU A 87 11.74 -8.46 -1.14
N ASP A 88 13.00 -8.32 -0.74
CA ASP A 88 13.50 -8.62 0.60
C ASP A 88 12.79 -7.81 1.68
N VAL A 89 12.59 -6.51 1.47
CA VAL A 89 11.84 -5.64 2.38
C VAL A 89 10.38 -6.10 2.51
N ILE A 90 9.74 -6.49 1.40
CA ILE A 90 8.36 -7.00 1.42
C ILE A 90 8.28 -8.33 2.19
N LEU A 91 9.21 -9.25 1.95
CA LEU A 91 9.26 -10.55 2.61
C LEU A 91 9.50 -10.40 4.12
N GLU A 92 10.42 -9.52 4.52
CA GLU A 92 10.70 -9.22 5.93
C GLU A 92 9.47 -8.67 6.65
N ALA A 93 8.73 -7.77 6.01
CA ALA A 93 7.49 -7.22 6.56
C ALA A 93 6.41 -8.29 6.76
N ILE A 94 6.27 -9.22 5.80
CA ILE A 94 5.36 -10.37 5.92
C ILE A 94 5.77 -11.25 7.10
N GLU A 95 7.05 -11.64 7.18
CA GLU A 95 7.54 -12.49 8.26
C GLU A 95 7.34 -11.88 9.64
N THR A 96 7.65 -10.59 9.78
CA THR A 96 7.48 -9.84 11.04
C THR A 96 6.01 -9.83 11.46
N THR A 97 5.10 -9.61 10.51
CA THR A 97 3.65 -9.58 10.74
C THR A 97 3.07 -10.95 11.12
N LEU A 98 3.68 -12.05 10.67
CA LEU A 98 3.23 -13.41 11.02
C LEU A 98 3.75 -13.89 12.39
N LYS A 99 4.81 -13.26 12.92
CA LYS A 99 5.42 -13.61 14.22
C LYS A 99 4.82 -12.83 15.40
N SER A 100 4.07 -11.76 15.13
CA SER A 100 3.36 -10.92 16.11
C SER A 100 1.98 -11.49 16.48
#